data_AF-X1M2P1-F1
#
_entry.id   AF-X1M2P1-F1
#
_cell.length_a   1.000
_cell.length_b   1.000
_cell.length_c   1.000
_cell.angle_alpha   90.00
_cell.angle_beta   90.00
_cell.angle_gamma   90.00
#
_symmetry.space_group_name_H-M   'P 1'
#
loop_
_entity.id
_entity.type
_entity.pdbx_description
1 polymer ?
#
loop_
_entity_poly.entity_id
_entity_poly.type
_entity_poly.pdbx_seq_one_letter_code
_entity_poly.pdbx_strand_id
1 'polypeptide(L)'
;MNPSMSYEGIRKYYAGEWNHCYSKDLDDGSELVVLSSVKDDKVYRFRVRDFYGPAEEVLEYTETTVSPFAHILERQAEAKCLISSKGGNDVS
;
A
#
# COMPACT_ATOMS: atom_id res chain seq x y z
N MET A 1 19.46 -18.83 8.32
CA MET A 1 18.76 -17.82 9.15
C MET A 1 18.12 -16.87 8.16
N ASN A 2 16.81 -16.60 8.23
CA ASN A 2 16.14 -15.62 7.36
C ASN A 2 15.88 -14.35 8.19
N PRO A 3 16.78 -13.36 8.18
CA PRO A 3 16.57 -12.11 8.87
C PRO A 3 15.93 -11.12 7.87
N SER A 4 14.61 -11.14 7.67
CA SER A 4 13.96 -10.03 6.94
C SER A 4 12.46 -9.85 7.18
N MET A 5 11.75 -10.86 7.70
CA MET A 5 10.31 -10.73 8.00
C MET A 5 9.96 -9.83 9.21
N SER A 6 10.93 -9.15 9.83
CA SER A 6 10.66 -8.22 10.93
C SER A 6 9.95 -6.94 10.48
N TYR A 7 10.03 -6.59 9.20
CA TYR A 7 9.40 -5.39 8.65
C TYR A 7 8.09 -5.74 7.96
N GLU A 8 7.02 -5.05 8.35
CA GLU A 8 5.66 -5.32 7.89
C GLU A 8 5.53 -5.18 6.35
N GLY A 9 6.21 -4.20 5.75
CA GLY A 9 6.26 -4.04 4.29
C GLY A 9 6.84 -5.25 3.55
N ILE A 10 7.96 -5.82 4.02
CA ILE A 10 8.55 -7.05 3.43
C ILE A 10 7.62 -8.25 3.64
N ARG A 11 7.02 -8.38 4.83
CA ARG A 11 6.05 -9.44 5.10
C ARG A 11 4.86 -9.37 4.14
N LYS A 12 4.30 -8.17 3.94
CA LYS A 12 3.18 -7.93 3.02
C LYS A 12 3.57 -8.16 1.56
N TYR A 13 4.80 -7.82 1.18
CA TYR A 13 5.33 -8.13 -0.15
C TYR A 13 5.19 -9.62 -0.46
N TYR A 14 5.80 -10.44 0.40
CA TYR A 14 5.85 -11.89 0.24
C TYR A 14 4.50 -12.57 0.45
N ALA A 15 3.64 -12.01 1.28
CA ALA A 15 2.27 -12.48 1.46
C ALA A 15 1.32 -12.11 0.31
N GLY A 16 1.74 -11.23 -0.62
CA GLY A 16 0.86 -10.71 -1.66
C GLY A 16 -0.25 -9.81 -1.13
N GLU A 17 -0.04 -9.19 0.05
CA GLU A 17 -1.02 -8.35 0.73
C GLU A 17 -0.91 -6.87 0.31
N TRP A 18 -1.05 -6.62 -0.99
CA TRP A 18 -0.99 -5.27 -1.56
C TRP A 18 -1.91 -5.16 -2.77
N ASN A 19 -2.43 -3.96 -3.01
CA ASN A 19 -3.24 -3.64 -4.19
C ASN A 19 -2.37 -3.12 -5.33
N HIS A 20 -1.31 -2.39 -4.99
CA HIS A 20 -0.32 -1.92 -5.94
C HIS A 20 1.07 -2.17 -5.40
N CYS A 21 1.95 -2.62 -6.28
CA CYS A 21 3.36 -2.80 -6.02
C CYS A 21 4.15 -2.10 -7.13
N TYR A 22 5.07 -1.24 -6.71
CA TYR A 22 6.06 -0.61 -7.56
C TYR A 22 7.44 -0.97 -7.02
N SER A 23 8.35 -1.38 -7.89
CA SER A 23 9.75 -1.54 -7.52
C SER A 23 10.69 -0.92 -8.55
N LYS A 24 11.90 -0.59 -8.09
CA LYS A 24 12.92 0.10 -8.88
C LYS A 24 14.32 -0.26 -8.38
N ASP A 25 15.16 -0.71 -9.29
CA ASP A 25 16.61 -0.86 -9.06
C ASP A 25 17.28 0.51 -8.88
N LEU A 26 18.20 0.59 -7.93
CA LEU A 26 19.01 1.77 -7.64
C LEU A 26 20.48 1.56 -8.04
N ASP A 27 21.19 2.65 -8.27
CA ASP A 27 22.57 2.64 -8.76
C ASP A 27 23.56 1.96 -7.80
N ASP A 28 23.23 1.86 -6.51
CA ASP A 28 24.03 1.17 -5.50
C ASP A 28 23.74 -0.34 -5.40
N GLY A 29 22.95 -0.88 -6.33
CA GLY A 29 22.57 -2.28 -6.39
C GLY A 29 21.51 -2.70 -5.36
N SER A 30 20.91 -1.75 -4.63
CA SER A 30 19.71 -2.00 -3.83
C SER A 30 18.43 -1.80 -4.65
N GLU A 31 17.33 -2.39 -4.20
CA GLU A 31 16.00 -2.23 -4.80
C GLU A 31 15.10 -1.43 -3.87
N LEU A 32 14.43 -0.42 -4.42
CA LEU A 32 13.37 0.31 -3.73
C LEU A 32 12.03 -0.36 -4.06
N VAL A 33 11.25 -0.67 -3.03
CA VAL A 33 9.91 -1.24 -3.17
C VAL A 33 8.89 -0.34 -2.47
N VAL A 34 7.77 -0.09 -3.14
CA VAL A 34 6.63 0.68 -2.64
C VAL A 34 5.35 -0.13 -2.82
N LEU A 35 4.67 -0.40 -1.72
CA LEU A 35 3.41 -1.13 -1.69
C LEU A 35 2.29 -0.23 -1.19
N SER A 36 1.12 -0.27 -1.82
CA SER A 36 -0.09 0.30 -1.25
C SER A 36 -1.12 -0.78 -0.93
N SER A 37 -1.72 -0.67 0.25
CA SER A 37 -2.82 -1.52 0.71
C SER A 37 -4.03 -0.63 0.97
N VAL A 38 -5.09 -0.83 0.19
CA VAL A 38 -6.38 -0.16 0.38
C VAL A 38 -7.07 -0.70 1.63
N LYS A 39 -6.79 -1.95 2.03
CA LYS A 39 -7.35 -2.55 3.24
C LYS A 39 -6.84 -1.87 4.51
N ASP A 40 -5.56 -1.48 4.50
CA ASP A 40 -4.88 -0.95 5.67
C ASP A 40 -4.72 0.59 5.62
N ASP A 41 -5.22 1.24 4.55
CA ASP A 41 -5.03 2.67 4.27
C ASP A 41 -3.56 3.09 4.41
N LYS A 42 -2.64 2.26 3.92
CA LYS A 42 -1.20 2.42 4.13
C LYS A 42 -0.41 2.29 2.84
N VAL A 43 0.68 3.05 2.79
CA VAL A 43 1.78 2.88 1.86
C VAL A 43 3.01 2.44 2.64
N TYR A 44 3.61 1.34 2.22
CA TYR A 44 4.86 0.80 2.73
C TYR A 44 5.94 1.11 1.72
N ARG A 45 7.04 1.72 2.15
CA ARG A 45 8.22 1.96 1.30
C ARG A 45 9.44 1.43 2.00
N PHE A 46 10.18 0.56 1.34
CA PHE A 46 11.38 -0.05 1.88
C PHE A 46 12.45 -0.25 0.82
N ARG A 47 13.71 -0.20 1.25
CA ARG A 47 14.88 -0.40 0.40
C ARG A 47 15.61 -1.65 0.83
N VAL A 48 15.94 -2.52 -0.12
CA VAL A 48 16.48 -3.86 0.15
C VAL A 48 17.75 -4.08 -0.63
N ARG A 49 18.76 -4.67 0.01
CA ARG A 49 19.95 -5.21 -0.67
C ARG A 49 19.78 -6.72 -0.82
N ASP A 50 20.30 -7.25 -1.93
CA ASP A 50 20.26 -8.70 -2.25
C ASP A 50 18.81 -9.24 -2.17
N PHE A 51 17.87 -8.52 -2.82
CA PHE A 51 16.47 -8.88 -2.76
C PHE A 51 16.26 -10.28 -3.35
N TYR A 52 15.54 -11.16 -2.62
CA TYR A 52 15.42 -12.60 -2.88
C TYR A 52 16.68 -13.44 -2.67
N GLY A 53 17.80 -12.84 -2.29
CA GLY A 53 19.07 -13.52 -2.10
C GLY A 53 19.29 -14.01 -0.65
N PRO A 54 20.34 -14.81 -0.43
CA PRO A 54 20.67 -15.37 0.88
C PRO A 54 21.16 -14.32 1.89
N ALA A 55 21.55 -13.13 1.43
CA ALA A 55 21.99 -12.01 2.25
C ALA A 55 20.99 -10.83 2.19
N GLU A 56 19.72 -11.11 1.95
CA GLU A 56 18.65 -10.10 1.93
C GLU A 56 18.67 -9.23 3.19
N GLU A 57 18.76 -7.91 2.99
CA GLU A 57 18.85 -6.92 4.08
C GLU A 57 17.96 -5.71 3.77
N VAL A 58 17.06 -5.38 4.68
CA VAL A 58 16.27 -4.13 4.61
C VAL A 58 17.13 -2.97 5.13
N LEU A 59 17.50 -2.06 4.23
CA LEU A 59 18.33 -0.89 4.52
C LEU A 59 17.50 0.30 5.04
N GLU A 60 16.31 0.51 4.48
CA GLU A 60 15.40 1.59 4.85
C GLU A 60 13.97 1.07 4.93
N TYR A 61 13.20 1.63 5.86
CA TYR A 61 11.80 1.27 6.04
C TYR A 61 10.96 2.48 6.46
N THR A 62 9.85 2.69 5.77
CA THR A 62 8.89 3.76 6.05
C THR A 62 7.47 3.26 5.85
N GLU A 63 6.58 3.65 6.76
CA GLU A 63 5.13 3.46 6.65
C GLU A 63 4.46 4.82 6.62
N THR A 64 3.47 4.99 5.76
CA THR A 64 2.67 6.21 5.68
C THR A 64 1.20 5.85 5.61
N THR A 65 0.41 6.36 6.56
CA THR A 65 -1.05 6.29 6.46
C THR A 65 -1.53 7.24 5.39
N VAL A 66 -2.35 6.75 4.48
CA VAL A 66 -2.94 7.53 3.39
C VAL A 66 -4.42 7.67 3.68
N SER A 67 -4.88 8.92 3.81
CA SER A 67 -6.31 9.21 3.88
C SER A 67 -6.79 9.78 2.55
N PRO A 68 -8.05 9.52 2.15
CA PRO A 68 -8.64 10.21 1.01
C PRO A 68 -8.60 11.72 1.25
N PHE A 69 -8.31 12.50 0.20
CA PHE A 69 -8.36 13.96 0.29
C PHE A 69 -9.75 14.43 0.74
N ALA A 70 -9.82 15.49 1.54
CA ALA A 70 -11.07 16.01 2.09
C ALA A 70 -12.15 16.26 1.03
N HIS A 71 -11.78 16.88 -0.10
CA HIS A 71 -12.71 17.14 -1.20
C HIS A 71 -13.27 15.86 -1.87
N ILE A 72 -12.56 14.73 -1.78
CA ILE A 72 -13.07 13.43 -2.25
C ILE A 72 -14.10 12.90 -1.26
N LEU A 73 -13.84 13.02 0.05
CA LEU A 73 -14.78 12.62 1.10
C LEU A 73 -16.07 13.45 1.03
N GLU A 74 -15.96 14.76 0.80
CA GLU A 74 -17.10 15.66 0.58
C GLU A 74 -17.94 15.22 -0.62
N ARG A 75 -17.30 14.98 -1.78
CA ARG A 75 -18.00 14.48 -2.98
C ARG A 75 -18.67 13.12 -2.77
N GLN A 76 -18.04 12.23 -2.00
CA GLN A 76 -18.65 10.94 -1.65
C GLN A 76 -19.86 11.11 -0.74
N ALA A 77 -19.82 12.03 0.22
CA ALA A 77 -20.94 12.33 1.10
C ALA A 77 -22.10 12.95 0.32
N GLU A 78 -21.84 13.93 -0.56
CA GLU A 78 -22.84 14.53 -1.45
C GLU A 78 -23.51 13.47 -2.34
N ALA A 79 -22.72 12.60 -2.97
CA ALA A 79 -23.25 11.52 -3.81
C ALA A 79 -24.18 10.58 -3.03
N LYS A 80 -23.80 10.18 -1.80
CA LYS A 80 -24.65 9.35 -0.93
C LYS A 80 -25.95 10.05 -0.54
N CYS A 81 -25.90 11.35 -0.23
CA CYS A 81 -27.08 12.16 0.07
C CYS A 81 -28.00 12.31 -1.15
N LEU A 82 -27.45 12.48 -2.36
CA LEU A 82 -28.21 12.54 -3.60
C LEU A 82 -28.90 11.21 -3.93
N ILE A 83 -28.25 10.08 -3.66
CA ILE A 83 -28.85 8.74 -3.82
C ILE A 83 -29.99 8.54 -2.82
N SER A 84 -29.79 8.94 -1.56
CA SER A 84 -30.80 8.85 -0.50
C SER A 84 -32.03 9.75 -0.78
N SER A 85 -31.81 10.95 -1.32
CA SER A 85 -32.88 11.93 -1.60
C SER A 85 -33.62 11.68 -2.92
N LYS A 86 -33.06 10.88 -3.85
CA LYS A 86 -33.74 10.49 -5.10
C LYS A 86 -34.67 9.29 -4.97
N GLY A 87 -34.75 8.68 -3.79
CA GLY A 87 -35.60 7.51 -3.55
C GLY A 87 -34.99 6.26 -4.19
N GLY A 88 -34.80 5.22 -3.37
CA GLY A 88 -34.60 3.88 -3.87
C GLY A 88 -35.82 3.45 -4.67
N ASN A 89 -35.74 3.60 -5.99
CA ASN A 89 -36.55 2.85 -6.93
C ASN A 89 -35.58 2.20 -7.91
N ASP A 90 -35.84 0.91 -8.16
CA ASP A 90 -35.12 -0.06 -9.02
C ASP A 90 -34.06 -0.89 -8.25
N VAL A 91 -34.21 -2.19 -7.99
CA VAL A 91 -35.15 -3.22 -8.48
C VAL A 91 -35.29 -4.33 -7.43
N SER A 92 -36.45 -4.98 -7.49
CA SER A 92 -36.89 -6.27 -6.92
C SER A 92 -35.88 -7.42 -6.98
#